data_AF-A0A3S0VX09-F1
#
_entry.id   AF-A0A3S0VX09-F1
#
_cell.length_a   1.000
_cell.length_b   1.000
_cell.length_c   1.000
_cell.angle_alpha   90.00
_cell.angle_beta   90.00
_cell.angle_gamma   90.00
#
_symmetry.space_group_name_H-M   'P 1'
#
loop_
_entity.id
_entity.type
_entity.pdbx_description
1 polymer ?
#
loop_
_entity_poly.entity_id
_entity_poly.type
_entity_poly.pdbx_seq_one_letter_code
_entity_poly.pdbx_strand_id
1 'polypeptide(L)'
;MSKCGQKRQDCRRGFPMENTTATELYAQVYRQWQEVVELGLHESEDIVNGIMPPLARALSLEPDYLPALDLLSDLLMELGAYEEAVELVERMLVLCPDDPGYRGKLDALAGEGNRRRSIRAYLHQKRQQVLSRVVAR
;
A
#
# COMPACT_ATOMS: atom_id res chain seq x y z
N MET A 1 9.62 52.12 34.60
CA MET A 1 8.98 50.82 34.91
C MET A 1 7.91 50.58 33.84
N SER A 2 8.32 50.24 32.61
CA SER A 2 8.39 48.89 32.04
C SER A 2 7.08 48.08 32.07
N LYS A 3 6.44 48.08 30.89
CA LYS A 3 5.87 46.94 30.15
C LYS A 3 4.44 46.44 30.44
N CYS A 4 3.65 46.55 29.35
CA CYS A 4 3.01 45.41 28.66
C CYS A 4 1.61 45.00 29.13
N GLY A 5 0.60 45.72 28.65
CA GLY A 5 -0.75 45.20 28.46
C GLY A 5 -0.88 44.55 27.07
N GLN A 6 -0.37 43.33 26.91
CA GLN A 6 -0.55 42.56 25.67
C GLN A 6 -1.92 41.87 25.72
N LYS A 7 -2.85 42.35 24.88
CA LYS A 7 -4.07 41.64 24.51
C LYS A 7 -3.73 40.21 24.10
N ARG A 8 -4.18 39.22 24.86
CA ARG A 8 -4.17 37.81 24.43
C ARG A 8 -5.43 37.54 23.60
N GLN A 9 -5.37 37.96 22.35
CA GLN A 9 -6.15 37.37 21.27
C GLN A 9 -5.12 36.95 20.22
N ASP A 10 -4.81 35.66 20.17
CA ASP A 10 -4.63 35.00 18.89
C ASP A 10 -4.87 33.50 19.05
N CYS A 11 -6.09 33.10 18.70
CA CYS A 11 -6.38 31.76 18.20
C CYS A 11 -5.56 31.55 16.92
N ARG A 12 -5.24 30.29 16.61
CA ARG A 12 -4.49 29.80 15.43
C ARG A 12 -2.99 29.65 15.64
N ARG A 13 -2.60 28.67 16.47
CA ARG A 13 -1.53 27.77 16.03
C ARG A 13 -2.14 26.74 15.10
N GLY A 14 -2.39 27.16 13.86
CA GLY A 14 -2.40 26.21 12.77
C GLY A 14 -0.96 25.70 12.65
N PHE A 15 -0.70 24.52 13.19
CA PHE A 15 0.34 23.69 12.58
C PHE A 15 0.00 23.62 11.09
N PRO A 16 0.97 23.68 10.16
CA PRO A 16 0.67 23.31 8.79
C PRO A 16 0.06 21.91 8.90
N MET A 17 -1.22 21.78 8.58
CA MET A 17 -1.75 20.47 8.22
C MET A 17 -0.85 20.08 7.07
N GLU A 18 0.10 19.21 7.33
CA GLU A 18 0.89 18.60 6.29
C GLU A 18 -0.16 18.05 5.32
N ASN A 19 -0.28 18.70 4.16
CA ASN A 19 -1.18 18.26 3.10
C ASN A 19 -0.55 17.00 2.49
N THR A 20 -0.41 15.95 3.30
CA THR A 20 0.22 14.71 2.90
C THR A 20 -0.64 14.13 1.80
N THR A 21 -0.08 14.07 0.60
CA THR A 21 -0.77 13.55 -0.57
C THR A 21 -0.83 12.02 -0.50
N ALA A 22 -1.78 11.41 -1.23
CA ALA A 22 -1.83 9.95 -1.38
C ALA A 22 -0.49 9.39 -1.90
N THR A 23 0.16 10.13 -2.80
CA THR A 23 1.47 9.77 -3.37
C THR A 23 2.59 9.80 -2.33
N GLU A 24 2.64 10.79 -1.44
CA GLU A 24 3.65 10.87 -0.38
C GLU A 24 3.48 9.75 0.66
N LEU A 25 2.24 9.49 1.08
CA LEU A 25 1.92 8.38 1.97
C LEU A 25 2.33 7.05 1.36
N TYR A 26 2.00 6.84 0.09
CA TYR A 26 2.40 5.64 -0.64
C TYR A 26 3.92 5.53 -0.77
N ALA A 27 4.63 6.60 -1.11
CA ALA A 27 6.09 6.57 -1.21
C ALA A 27 6.76 6.19 0.12
N GLN A 28 6.20 6.63 1.26
CA GLN A 28 6.67 6.22 2.57
C GLN A 28 6.40 4.74 2.84
N VAL A 29 5.16 4.30 2.62
CA VAL A 29 4.77 2.89 2.81
C VAL A 29 5.58 1.96 1.92
N TYR A 30 5.75 2.33 0.65
CA TYR A 30 6.46 1.51 -0.31
C TYR A 30 7.91 1.29 0.11
N ARG A 31 8.58 2.30 0.68
CA ARG A 31 9.92 2.12 1.27
C ARG A 31 9.93 1.11 2.42
N GLN A 32 8.98 1.21 3.34
CA GLN A 32 8.86 0.25 4.44
C GLN A 32 8.59 -1.18 3.93
N TRP A 33 7.74 -1.31 2.92
CA TRP A 33 7.48 -2.59 2.28
C TRP A 33 8.73 -3.17 1.60
N GLN A 34 9.54 -2.34 0.93
CA GLN A 34 10.81 -2.80 0.35
C GLN A 34 11.74 -3.37 1.42
N GLU A 35 11.90 -2.68 2.55
CA GLU A 35 12.72 -3.15 3.68
C GLU A 35 12.17 -4.50 4.23
N VAL A 36 10.85 -4.63 4.36
CA VAL A 36 10.21 -5.88 4.80
C VAL A 36 10.46 -7.03 3.83
N VAL A 37 10.41 -6.77 2.53
CA VAL A 37 10.72 -7.76 1.49
C VAL A 37 12.18 -8.17 1.54
N GLU A 38 13.11 -7.22 1.67
CA GLU A 38 14.55 -7.46 1.78
C GLU A 38 14.91 -8.31 3.00
N LEU A 39 14.27 -8.03 4.14
CA LEU A 39 14.47 -8.77 5.39
C LEU A 39 13.71 -10.10 5.44
N GLY A 40 12.92 -10.43 4.41
CA GLY A 40 12.12 -11.66 4.37
C GLY A 40 10.97 -11.68 5.38
N LEU A 41 10.50 -10.52 5.83
CA LEU A 41 9.49 -10.36 6.89
C LEU A 41 8.05 -10.26 6.36
N HIS A 42 7.85 -10.44 5.05
CA HIS A 42 6.54 -10.28 4.38
C HIS A 42 5.49 -11.33 4.76
N GLU A 43 5.89 -12.46 5.35
CA GLU A 43 4.96 -13.47 5.90
C GLU A 43 4.48 -13.13 7.33
N SER A 44 5.07 -12.11 7.97
CA SER A 44 4.69 -11.70 9.32
C SER A 44 3.41 -10.87 9.28
N GLU A 45 2.34 -11.47 9.79
CA GLU A 45 1.02 -10.84 9.90
C GLU A 45 1.08 -9.49 10.65
N ASP A 46 1.79 -9.42 11.77
CA ASP A 46 1.93 -8.18 12.56
C ASP A 46 2.56 -7.04 11.75
N ILE A 47 3.60 -7.36 10.97
CA ILE A 47 4.32 -6.38 10.14
C ILE A 47 3.42 -5.93 8.98
N VAL A 48 2.80 -6.88 8.28
CA VAL A 48 1.90 -6.58 7.16
C VAL A 48 0.70 -5.75 7.62
N ASN A 49 0.07 -6.11 8.74
CA ASN A 49 -1.02 -5.33 9.34
C ASN A 49 -0.58 -3.92 9.76
N GLY A 50 0.69 -3.71 10.11
CA GLY A 50 1.25 -2.38 10.39
C GLY A 50 1.37 -1.48 9.14
N ILE A 51 1.48 -2.08 7.95
CA ILE A 51 1.69 -1.38 6.66
C ILE A 51 0.37 -0.98 6.00
N MET A 52 -0.72 -1.69 6.28
CA MET A 52 -2.03 -1.46 5.65
C MET A 52 -2.72 -0.13 6.01
N PRO A 53 -2.71 0.37 7.28
CA PRO A 53 -3.44 1.58 7.63
C PRO A 53 -3.02 2.83 6.85
N PRO A 54 -1.72 3.10 6.61
CA PRO A 54 -1.35 4.22 5.75
C PRO A 54 -1.75 4.04 4.27
N LEU A 55 -1.86 2.80 3.75
CA LEU A 55 -2.44 2.56 2.42
C LEU A 55 -3.93 2.90 2.38
N ALA A 56 -4.68 2.48 3.40
CA ALA A 56 -6.10 2.84 3.52
C ALA A 56 -6.30 4.36 3.61
N ARG A 57 -5.38 5.07 4.29
CA ARG A 57 -5.37 6.54 4.32
C ARG A 57 -5.08 7.14 2.94
N ALA A 58 -4.11 6.60 2.19
CA ALA A 58 -3.84 7.05 0.82
C ALA A 58 -5.08 6.88 -0.07
N LEU A 59 -5.77 5.74 0.02
CA LEU A 59 -7.01 5.46 -0.70
C LEU A 59 -8.19 6.32 -0.22
N SER A 60 -8.19 6.80 1.01
CA SER A 60 -9.20 7.74 1.50
C SER A 60 -9.03 9.14 0.89
N LEU A 61 -7.79 9.51 0.54
CA LEU A 61 -7.48 10.77 -0.14
C LEU A 61 -7.70 10.66 -1.65
N GLU A 62 -7.28 9.55 -2.25
CA GLU A 62 -7.41 9.26 -3.67
C GLU A 62 -7.88 7.80 -3.85
N PRO A 63 -9.20 7.57 -3.95
CA PRO A 63 -9.77 6.23 -3.98
C PRO A 63 -9.28 5.38 -5.16
N ASP A 64 -8.98 6.00 -6.29
CA ASP A 64 -8.56 5.32 -7.52
C ASP A 64 -7.03 5.28 -7.69
N TYR A 65 -6.28 5.53 -6.62
CA TYR A 65 -4.83 5.51 -6.65
C TYR A 65 -4.29 4.08 -6.81
N LEU A 66 -4.08 3.68 -8.06
CA LEU A 66 -3.67 2.34 -8.48
C LEU A 66 -2.48 1.75 -7.72
N PRO A 67 -1.39 2.49 -7.42
CA PRO A 67 -0.27 1.93 -6.68
C PRO A 67 -0.63 1.47 -5.26
N ALA A 68 -1.52 2.19 -4.57
CA ALA A 68 -1.97 1.77 -3.25
C ALA A 68 -2.95 0.59 -3.33
N LEU A 69 -3.83 0.54 -4.33
CA LEU A 69 -4.70 -0.63 -4.58
C LEU A 69 -3.86 -1.88 -4.88
N ASP A 70 -2.81 -1.74 -5.69
CA ASP A 70 -1.92 -2.83 -6.09
C ASP A 70 -1.12 -3.38 -4.91
N LEU A 71 -0.56 -2.51 -4.06
CA LEU A 71 0.17 -2.96 -2.88
C LEU A 71 -0.77 -3.53 -1.82
N LEU A 72 -1.92 -2.90 -1.56
CA LEU A 72 -2.88 -3.39 -0.57
C LEU A 72 -3.41 -4.78 -0.94
N SER A 73 -3.71 -5.02 -2.23
CA SER A 73 -4.13 -6.35 -2.69
C SER A 73 -3.04 -7.41 -2.51
N ASP A 74 -1.77 -7.09 -2.72
CA ASP A 74 -0.68 -8.03 -2.42
C ASP A 74 -0.61 -8.36 -0.93
N LEU A 75 -0.74 -7.36 -0.05
CA LEU A 75 -0.70 -7.56 1.40
C LEU A 75 -1.88 -8.42 1.88
N LEU A 76 -3.08 -8.20 1.34
CA LEU A 76 -4.23 -9.06 1.62
C LEU A 76 -4.00 -10.50 1.14
N MET A 77 -3.32 -10.69 0.01
CA MET A 77 -2.92 -12.02 -0.47
C MET A 77 -1.92 -12.70 0.47
N GLU A 78 -0.97 -11.97 1.09
CA GLU A 78 -0.05 -12.51 2.09
C GLU A 78 -0.80 -12.93 3.37
N LEU A 79 -1.81 -12.15 3.78
CA LEU A 79 -2.65 -12.45 4.95
C LEU A 79 -3.68 -13.56 4.72
N GLY A 80 -3.90 -13.96 3.47
CA GLY A 80 -4.91 -14.96 3.13
C GLY A 80 -6.34 -14.41 2.94
N ALA A 81 -6.51 -13.09 2.97
CA ALA A 81 -7.76 -12.38 2.70
C ALA A 81 -8.00 -12.27 1.19
N TYR A 82 -8.25 -13.41 0.55
CA TYR A 82 -8.27 -13.52 -0.91
C TYR A 82 -9.48 -12.85 -1.55
N GLU A 83 -10.63 -12.91 -0.90
CA GLU A 83 -11.87 -12.34 -1.37
C GLU A 83 -11.77 -10.81 -1.43
N GLU A 84 -11.26 -10.18 -0.38
CA GLU A 84 -11.00 -8.73 -0.33
C GLU A 84 -9.92 -8.32 -1.35
N ALA A 85 -8.89 -9.17 -1.55
CA ALA A 85 -7.90 -8.93 -2.59
C ALA A 85 -8.53 -8.95 -3.99
N VAL A 86 -9.48 -9.86 -4.26
CA VAL A 86 -10.20 -9.91 -5.55
C VAL A 86 -10.97 -8.62 -5.79
N GLU A 87 -11.71 -8.11 -4.80
CA GLU A 87 -12.47 -6.85 -4.94
C GLU A 87 -11.57 -5.67 -5.35
N LEU A 88 -10.36 -5.57 -4.76
CA LEU A 88 -9.41 -4.54 -5.13
C LEU A 88 -8.88 -4.71 -6.56
N VAL A 89 -8.58 -5.96 -6.96
CA VAL A 89 -8.06 -6.25 -8.30
C VAL A 89 -9.12 -6.04 -9.37
N GLU A 90 -10.38 -6.39 -9.09
CA GLU A 90 -11.51 -6.09 -9.98
C GLU A 90 -11.67 -4.58 -10.17
N ARG A 91 -11.55 -3.80 -9.09
CA ARG A 91 -11.54 -2.33 -9.19
C ARG A 91 -10.37 -1.82 -10.03
N MET A 92 -9.17 -2.37 -9.85
CA MET A 92 -8.00 -2.01 -10.67
C MET A 92 -8.23 -2.33 -12.16
N LEU A 93 -8.90 -3.44 -12.47
CA LEU A 93 -9.30 -3.82 -13.84
C LEU A 93 -10.42 -2.94 -14.39
N VAL A 94 -11.29 -2.36 -13.57
CA VAL A 94 -12.25 -1.33 -14.03
C VAL A 94 -11.51 -0.06 -14.44
N LEU A 95 -10.49 0.34 -13.68
CA LEU A 95 -9.69 1.53 -13.94
C LEU A 95 -8.70 1.34 -15.10
N CYS A 96 -8.12 0.14 -15.23
CA CYS A 96 -7.16 -0.24 -16.27
C CYS A 96 -7.47 -1.66 -16.79
N PRO A 97 -8.45 -1.79 -17.71
CA PRO A 97 -8.92 -3.10 -18.20
C PRO A 97 -7.87 -3.92 -18.95
N ASP A 98 -6.92 -3.24 -19.60
CA ASP A 98 -5.94 -3.84 -20.49
C ASP A 98 -4.59 -4.13 -19.80
N ASP A 99 -4.50 -3.96 -18.48
CA ASP A 99 -3.26 -4.26 -17.75
C ASP A 99 -3.06 -5.79 -17.59
N PRO A 100 -2.04 -6.39 -18.22
CA PRO A 100 -1.82 -7.83 -18.15
C PRO A 100 -1.36 -8.28 -16.76
N GLY A 101 -0.75 -7.39 -15.97
CA GLY A 101 -0.35 -7.66 -14.59
C GLY A 101 -1.56 -7.84 -13.68
N TYR A 102 -2.57 -6.98 -13.81
CA TYR A 102 -3.80 -7.07 -13.03
C TYR A 102 -4.63 -8.29 -13.40
N ARG A 103 -4.66 -8.65 -14.70
CA ARG A 103 -5.27 -9.90 -15.15
C ARG A 103 -4.55 -11.11 -14.53
N GLY A 104 -3.22 -11.15 -14.61
CA GLY A 104 -2.43 -12.24 -14.03
C GLY A 104 -2.59 -12.37 -12.52
N LYS A 105 -2.77 -11.24 -11.80
CA LYS A 105 -3.08 -11.23 -10.37
C LYS A 105 -4.44 -11.87 -10.09
N LEU A 106 -5.47 -11.52 -10.87
CA LEU A 106 -6.80 -12.12 -10.75
C LEU A 106 -6.78 -13.63 -11.02
N ASP A 107 -6.03 -14.06 -12.05
CA ASP A 107 -5.88 -15.48 -12.38
C ASP A 107 -5.21 -16.26 -11.23
N ALA A 108 -4.21 -15.66 -10.56
CA ALA A 108 -3.58 -16.25 -9.39
C ALA A 108 -4.57 -16.41 -8.22
N LEU A 109 -5.45 -15.42 -8.01
CA LEU A 109 -6.52 -15.44 -7.00
C LEU A 109 -7.64 -16.43 -7.35
N ALA A 110 -7.93 -16.65 -8.63
CA ALA A 110 -9.02 -17.52 -9.08
C ALA A 110 -8.70 -19.03 -9.02
N GLY A 111 -7.43 -19.42 -8.82
CA GLY A 111 -6.99 -20.81 -8.96
C GLY A 111 -7.77 -21.84 -8.12
N GLU A 112 -8.67 -22.59 -8.75
CA GLU A 112 -9.43 -23.65 -8.07
C GLU A 112 -8.51 -24.79 -7.59
N GLY A 113 -8.67 -25.22 -6.33
CA GLY A 113 -7.91 -26.31 -5.72
C GLY A 113 -6.41 -26.03 -5.43
N ASN A 114 -5.84 -24.96 -5.98
CA ASN A 114 -4.42 -24.59 -5.81
C ASN A 114 -4.16 -23.10 -5.58
N ARG A 115 -5.19 -22.28 -5.27
CA ARG A 115 -5.13 -20.83 -5.03
C ARG A 115 -3.88 -20.38 -4.27
N ARG A 116 -3.64 -20.96 -3.09
CA ARG A 116 -2.50 -20.62 -2.23
C ARG A 116 -1.13 -20.86 -2.89
N ARG A 117 -1.00 -21.85 -3.77
CA ARG A 117 0.25 -22.10 -4.51
C ARG A 117 0.45 -21.06 -5.61
N SER A 118 -0.60 -20.77 -6.38
CA SER A 118 -0.57 -19.77 -7.44
C SER A 118 -0.23 -18.38 -6.89
N ILE A 119 -0.89 -17.99 -5.80
CA ILE A 119 -0.63 -16.74 -5.07
C ILE A 119 0.83 -16.65 -4.62
N ARG A 120 1.36 -17.70 -3.97
CA ARG A 120 2.76 -17.70 -3.52
C ARG A 120 3.75 -17.55 -4.67
N ALA A 121 3.51 -18.22 -5.80
CA ALA A 121 4.36 -18.09 -6.98
C ALA A 121 4.32 -16.67 -7.56
N TYR A 122 3.11 -16.10 -7.67
CA TYR A 122 2.89 -14.73 -8.12
C TYR A 122 3.61 -13.71 -7.23
N LEU A 123 3.38 -13.76 -5.91
CA LEU A 123 3.97 -12.81 -4.96
C LEU A 123 5.50 -12.98 -4.88
N HIS A 124 6.01 -14.21 -4.94
CA HIS A 124 7.45 -14.45 -5.04
C HIS A 124 8.07 -13.76 -6.26
N GLN A 125 7.47 -13.92 -7.45
CA GLN A 125 7.94 -13.24 -8.66
C GLN A 125 7.95 -11.72 -8.49
N LYS A 126 6.88 -11.15 -7.91
CA LYS A 126 6.79 -9.70 -7.67
C LYS A 126 7.85 -9.20 -6.70
N ARG A 127 8.13 -9.93 -5.62
CA ARG A 127 9.23 -9.61 -4.68
C ARG A 127 10.60 -9.64 -5.36
N GLN A 128 10.87 -10.61 -6.24
CA GLN A 128 12.13 -10.63 -7.00
C GLN A 128 12.29 -9.37 -7.87
N GLN A 129 11.20 -8.86 -8.45
CA GLN A 129 11.23 -7.59 -9.18
C GLN A 129 11.54 -6.42 -8.24
N VAL A 130 10.96 -6.38 -7.03
CA VAL A 130 11.28 -5.36 -6.01
C VAL A 130 12.77 -5.41 -5.64
N LEU A 131 13.30 -6.59 -5.31
CA LEU A 131 14.71 -6.78 -4.95
C LEU A 131 15.65 -6.39 -6.09
N SER A 132 15.32 -6.77 -7.33
CA SER A 132 16.13 -6.43 -8.51
C SER A 132 16.27 -4.91 -8.71
N ARG A 133 15.23 -4.13 -8.36
CA ARG A 133 15.23 -2.66 -8.46
C ARG A 133 16.06 -2.00 -7.35
N VAL A 134 16.27 -2.68 -6.23
CA VAL A 134 17.10 -2.18 -5.12
C VAL A 134 18.57 -2.46 -5.40
N VAL A 135 18.91 -3.68 -5.85
CA VAL A 135 20.31 -4.08 -6.15
C VAL A 135 20.88 -3.34 -7.36
N ALA A 136 20.03 -2.82 -8.26
CA ALA A 136 20.44 -2.02 -9.41
C ALA A 136 20.72 -0.53 -9.09
N ARG A 137 20.59 -0.10 -7.83
CA ARG A 137 20.97 1.25 -7.36
C ARG A 137 22.35 1.24 -6.73
#